data_AF-A0A7U8C3J2-F1
#
_entry.id   AF-A0A7U8C3J2-F1
#
_cell.length_a   1.000
_cell.length_b   1.000
_cell.length_c   1.000
_cell.angle_alpha   90.00
_cell.angle_beta   90.00
_cell.angle_gamma   90.00
#
_symmetry.space_group_name_H-M   'P 1'
#
loop_
_entity.id
_entity.type
_entity.pdbx_description
1 polymer ?
#
loop_
_entity_poly.entity_id
_entity_poly.type
_entity_poly.pdbx_seq_one_letter_code
_entity_poly.pdbx_strand_id
1 'polypeptide(L)'
;MNRLLLIPVVVLLGLQGCKSVPTQPSPPKLASPEYVAGEFNQESLYDLLLAEIAGQNRLFPVALDNYVTQAKKTQDAGVAERATRIAQYLRDTDKIIETARIWREIDSENPEPYQIEANMLLHQGLYQEALPLVKKALEFDALRTLALIRGQANRINKDVLSSYVTMLKAFRTEETPRADLELTLALLHKAEGATQSALSAFNRALSIDPDNPEALIQKAELLREDEDIKGALQLIEAAFEQQPENRQLHILYTQLLFQTKQTKKGVTQAEALVQNNLKDHQLTYYLALLMLENEAPESALKAFNHLLELKPEDTSPNFYLGHIAQAKGDKETAIKHYSAVSNGNNVLQSLSRAIGLLNDSAEREKVESILSEARSSLPDQAPQLFTLEAEWLNLHNYKEEALTLLEDALGLFTDNTTLLYTRAMMVESTDFPLAEQDLRRVLELEPDNSTAQNALGYTLLLHTSRYEEALELIQAALNSEPEDPAILDSMGWALFKLERYNEALPYLEKAHALYSDPEVSSHLIQTYWALGQKDRALDLLNKSRAESPDNPFLEEAAQLIDAN
;
A
#
# COMPACT_ATOMS: atom_id res chain seq x y z
N MET A 1 -27.90 38.92 -57.48
CA MET A 1 -28.70 39.14 -58.71
C MET A 1 -30.17 39.10 -58.36
N ASN A 2 -30.96 40.03 -58.91
CA ASN A 2 -32.43 40.27 -58.80
C ASN A 2 -32.97 40.71 -57.42
N ARG A 3 -33.14 42.01 -57.14
CA ARG A 3 -34.13 43.03 -57.61
C ARG A 3 -35.57 42.81 -57.12
N LEU A 4 -35.93 43.65 -56.14
CA LEU A 4 -37.15 44.48 -56.01
C LEU A 4 -38.46 44.01 -56.65
N LEU A 5 -39.54 43.99 -55.86
CA LEU A 5 -40.83 44.53 -56.27
C LEU A 5 -41.62 45.04 -55.05
N LEU A 6 -42.19 46.23 -55.25
CA LEU A 6 -42.81 47.16 -54.30
C LEU A 6 -44.31 47.24 -54.66
N ILE A 7 -45.17 47.46 -53.64
CA ILE A 7 -46.51 48.12 -53.67
C ILE A 7 -47.69 47.22 -54.14
N PRO A 8 -48.99 47.44 -53.73
CA PRO A 8 -49.59 48.39 -52.77
C PRO A 8 -50.53 47.81 -51.70
N VAL A 9 -50.81 48.70 -50.75
CA VAL A 9 -51.96 48.81 -49.85
C VAL A 9 -53.31 48.84 -50.60
N VAL A 10 -54.31 48.11 -50.07
CA VAL A 10 -55.74 48.43 -50.29
C VAL A 10 -56.40 48.61 -48.93
N VAL A 11 -56.85 49.83 -48.68
CA VAL A 11 -57.70 50.24 -47.56
C VAL A 11 -59.13 49.79 -47.84
N LEU A 12 -59.72 49.01 -46.94
CA LEU A 12 -61.18 48.84 -46.87
C LEU A 12 -61.69 49.40 -45.54
N LEU A 13 -62.37 50.54 -45.65
CA LEU A 13 -63.23 51.12 -44.62
C LEU A 13 -64.54 50.31 -44.56
N GLY A 14 -64.82 49.72 -43.41
CA GLY A 14 -66.06 48.99 -43.14
C GLY A 14 -66.51 49.17 -41.69
N LEU A 15 -67.27 50.24 -41.46
CA LEU A 15 -68.32 50.45 -40.47
C LEU A 15 -68.12 49.92 -39.03
N GLN A 16 -67.94 50.88 -38.11
CA GLN A 16 -68.04 50.72 -36.67
C GLN A 16 -69.45 50.29 -36.25
N GLY A 17 -69.55 49.14 -35.58
CA GLY A 17 -70.65 48.80 -34.68
C GLY A 17 -70.11 48.70 -33.26
N CYS A 18 -70.43 49.66 -32.39
CA CYS A 18 -70.12 49.60 -30.98
C CYS A 18 -70.85 48.41 -30.32
N LYS A 19 -70.10 47.37 -29.92
CA LYS A 19 -70.54 46.42 -28.88
C LYS A 19 -69.65 46.62 -27.66
N SER A 20 -70.25 47.13 -26.59
CA SER A 20 -69.69 47.06 -25.24
C SER A 20 -69.48 45.60 -24.87
N VAL A 21 -68.22 45.16 -24.77
CA VAL A 21 -67.87 43.87 -24.17
C VAL A 21 -68.20 43.96 -22.68
N PRO A 22 -69.04 43.06 -22.12
CA PRO A 22 -69.24 43.01 -20.68
C PRO A 22 -67.95 42.49 -20.04
N THR A 23 -67.45 43.22 -19.04
CA THR A 23 -66.36 42.76 -18.18
C THR A 23 -66.75 41.44 -17.53
N GLN A 24 -66.08 40.34 -17.92
CA GLN A 24 -66.21 39.08 -17.21
C GLN A 24 -65.79 39.29 -15.75
N PRO A 25 -66.59 38.88 -14.75
CA PRO A 25 -66.13 38.87 -13.37
C PRO A 25 -64.93 37.94 -13.26
N SER A 26 -63.87 38.39 -12.59
CA SER A 26 -62.71 37.55 -12.28
C SER A 26 -63.19 36.27 -11.59
N PRO A 27 -62.69 35.08 -11.97
CA PRO A 27 -63.09 33.85 -11.30
C PRO A 27 -62.80 33.96 -9.80
N PRO A 28 -63.67 33.42 -8.93
CA PRO A 28 -63.41 33.42 -7.49
C PRO A 28 -62.05 32.77 -7.26
N LYS A 29 -61.18 33.42 -6.48
CA LYS A 29 -59.96 32.77 -5.97
C LYS A 29 -60.42 31.49 -5.27
N LEU A 30 -60.12 30.33 -5.86
CA LEU A 30 -60.30 29.05 -5.21
C LEU A 30 -59.56 29.15 -3.87
N ALA A 31 -60.24 28.81 -2.77
CA ALA A 31 -59.61 28.75 -1.47
C ALA A 31 -58.40 27.82 -1.59
N SER A 32 -57.26 28.24 -1.05
CA SER A 32 -56.09 27.37 -0.98
C SER A 32 -56.50 26.07 -0.30
N PRO A 33 -56.16 24.91 -0.88
CA PRO A 33 -56.57 23.64 -0.31
C PRO A 33 -56.04 23.53 1.12
N GLU A 34 -56.92 23.11 2.02
CA GLU A 34 -56.56 22.87 3.40
C GLU A 34 -55.82 21.52 3.48
N TYR A 35 -54.73 21.51 4.22
CA TYR A 35 -53.92 20.32 4.46
C TYR A 35 -54.11 19.92 5.92
N VAL A 36 -54.63 18.72 6.13
CA VAL A 36 -54.84 18.13 7.45
C VAL A 36 -53.85 16.98 7.59
N ALA A 37 -53.17 16.91 8.73
CA ALA A 37 -52.18 15.86 9.00
C ALA A 37 -52.83 14.47 8.86
N GLY A 38 -52.21 13.58 8.07
CA GLY A 38 -52.70 12.23 7.79
C GLY A 38 -53.83 12.14 6.76
N GLU A 39 -54.30 13.26 6.18
CA GLU A 39 -55.32 13.26 5.13
C GLU A 39 -54.75 13.61 3.76
N PHE A 40 -55.22 12.92 2.72
CA PHE A 40 -54.84 13.19 1.34
C PHE A 40 -55.97 13.90 0.60
N ASN A 41 -55.84 15.22 0.42
CA ASN A 41 -56.72 15.98 -0.45
C ASN A 41 -56.45 15.68 -1.94
N GLN A 42 -57.30 16.19 -2.84
CA GLN A 42 -57.19 15.93 -4.28
C GLN A 42 -55.81 16.30 -4.86
N GLU A 43 -55.21 17.40 -4.42
CA GLU A 43 -53.87 17.82 -4.86
C GLU A 43 -52.80 16.82 -4.39
N SER A 44 -52.87 16.40 -3.13
CA SER A 44 -51.93 15.44 -2.55
C SER A 44 -51.99 14.08 -3.25
N LEU A 45 -53.19 13.59 -3.54
CA LEU A 45 -53.37 12.33 -4.27
C LEU A 45 -52.81 12.40 -5.70
N TYR A 46 -52.99 13.53 -6.38
CA TYR A 46 -52.44 13.75 -7.72
C TYR A 46 -50.91 13.73 -7.70
N ASP A 47 -50.29 14.49 -6.79
CA ASP A 47 -48.83 14.60 -6.69
C ASP A 47 -48.19 13.27 -6.27
N LEU A 48 -48.80 12.53 -5.34
CA LEU A 48 -48.30 11.21 -4.92
C LEU A 48 -48.43 10.17 -6.04
N LEU A 49 -49.51 10.19 -6.82
CA LEU A 49 -49.64 9.31 -7.98
C LEU A 49 -48.60 9.66 -9.07
N LEU A 50 -48.38 10.95 -9.31
CA LEU A 50 -47.32 11.41 -10.20
C LEU A 50 -45.94 10.93 -9.71
N ALA A 51 -45.68 11.02 -8.42
CA ALA A 51 -44.44 10.54 -7.81
C ALA A 51 -44.23 9.04 -8.00
N GLU A 52 -45.28 8.23 -7.82
CA GLU A 52 -45.19 6.78 -7.99
C GLU A 52 -45.00 6.37 -9.45
N ILE A 53 -45.71 7.01 -10.39
CA ILE A 53 -45.50 6.81 -11.83
C ILE A 53 -44.08 7.22 -12.23
N ALA A 54 -43.57 8.35 -11.73
CA ALA A 54 -42.20 8.78 -11.96
C ALA A 54 -41.20 7.74 -11.43
N GLY A 55 -41.42 7.20 -10.23
CA GLY A 55 -40.60 6.14 -9.63
C GLY A 55 -40.57 4.87 -10.48
N GLN A 56 -41.73 4.40 -10.96
CA GLN A 56 -41.84 3.23 -11.85
C GLN A 56 -41.09 3.44 -13.17
N ASN A 57 -41.07 4.66 -13.69
CA ASN A 57 -40.34 5.04 -14.90
C ASN A 57 -38.86 5.40 -14.64
N ARG A 58 -38.34 5.13 -13.43
CA ARG A 58 -36.95 5.43 -13.02
C ARG A 58 -36.59 6.93 -13.01
N LEU A 59 -37.59 7.81 -12.98
CA LEU A 59 -37.43 9.25 -12.82
C LEU A 59 -37.36 9.62 -11.33
N PHE A 60 -36.40 9.04 -10.63
CA PHE A 60 -36.28 9.12 -9.17
C PHE A 60 -36.14 10.54 -8.60
N PRO A 61 -35.44 11.50 -9.23
CA PRO A 61 -35.41 12.88 -8.73
C PRO A 61 -36.78 13.56 -8.72
N VAL A 62 -37.60 13.31 -9.76
CA VAL A 62 -38.97 13.84 -9.84
C VAL A 62 -39.86 13.18 -8.80
N ALA A 63 -39.74 11.86 -8.63
CA ALA A 63 -40.45 11.13 -7.59
C ALA A 63 -40.08 11.67 -6.19
N LEU A 64 -38.80 11.83 -5.92
CA LEU A 64 -38.30 12.32 -4.63
C LEU A 64 -38.85 13.71 -4.29
N ASP A 65 -38.77 14.67 -5.22
CA ASP A 65 -39.23 16.05 -4.95
C ASP A 65 -40.73 16.11 -4.61
N ASN A 66 -41.55 15.34 -5.33
CA ASN A 66 -42.98 15.21 -5.03
C ASN A 66 -43.21 14.52 -3.68
N TYR A 67 -42.52 13.42 -3.39
CA TYR A 67 -42.63 12.73 -2.10
C TYR A 67 -42.18 13.61 -0.91
N VAL A 68 -41.09 14.39 -1.05
CA VAL A 68 -40.62 15.33 -0.02
C VAL A 68 -41.64 16.43 0.23
N THR A 69 -42.16 17.02 -0.85
CA THR A 69 -43.17 18.09 -0.78
C THR A 69 -44.43 17.60 -0.09
N GLN A 70 -44.89 16.40 -0.47
CA GLN A 70 -46.08 15.81 0.11
C GLN A 70 -45.86 15.36 1.56
N ALA A 71 -44.71 14.78 1.92
CA ALA A 71 -44.38 14.45 3.31
C ALA A 71 -44.52 15.67 4.24
N LYS A 72 -44.03 16.85 3.80
CA LYS A 72 -44.15 18.10 4.56
C LYS A 72 -45.60 18.60 4.67
N LYS A 73 -46.38 18.48 3.59
CA LYS A 73 -47.76 18.97 3.53
C LYS A 73 -48.73 18.07 4.28
N THR A 74 -48.64 16.76 4.06
CA THR A 74 -49.59 15.78 4.61
C THR A 74 -49.18 15.29 5.99
N GLN A 75 -47.93 15.49 6.41
CA GLN A 75 -47.39 14.97 7.67
C GLN A 75 -47.68 13.46 7.83
N ASP A 76 -47.61 12.71 6.72
CA ASP A 76 -47.83 11.26 6.71
C ASP A 76 -46.48 10.52 6.80
N ALA A 77 -46.37 9.61 7.77
CA ALA A 77 -45.14 8.88 8.04
C ALA A 77 -44.73 7.95 6.90
N GLY A 78 -45.69 7.31 6.22
CA GLY A 78 -45.42 6.41 5.09
C GLY A 78 -44.90 7.16 3.86
N VAL A 79 -45.42 8.37 3.61
CA VAL A 79 -44.91 9.27 2.57
C VAL A 79 -43.48 9.73 2.88
N ALA A 80 -43.19 10.09 4.14
CA ALA A 80 -41.86 10.49 4.59
C ALA A 80 -40.84 9.33 4.53
N GLU A 81 -41.25 8.13 4.93
CA GLU A 81 -40.45 6.91 4.79
C GLU A 81 -40.11 6.68 3.30
N ARG A 82 -41.11 6.72 2.41
CA ARG A 82 -40.92 6.50 0.97
C ARG A 82 -39.95 7.51 0.37
N ALA A 83 -40.05 8.79 0.75
CA ALA A 83 -39.10 9.83 0.37
C ALA A 83 -37.66 9.47 0.81
N THR A 84 -37.52 9.02 2.07
CA THR A 84 -36.22 8.62 2.65
C THR A 84 -35.60 7.45 1.89
N ARG A 85 -36.38 6.42 1.53
CA ARG A 85 -35.87 5.28 0.74
C ARG A 85 -35.39 5.69 -0.64
N ILE A 86 -36.11 6.59 -1.32
CA ILE A 86 -35.72 7.08 -2.64
C ILE A 86 -34.42 7.90 -2.54
N ALA A 87 -34.28 8.75 -1.52
CA ALA A 87 -33.04 9.47 -1.26
C ALA A 87 -31.86 8.52 -1.00
N GLN A 88 -32.06 7.46 -0.22
CA GLN A 88 -31.05 6.41 0.01
C GLN A 88 -30.65 5.69 -1.29
N TYR A 89 -31.62 5.35 -2.14
CA TYR A 89 -31.36 4.74 -3.45
C TYR A 89 -30.53 5.65 -4.36
N LEU A 90 -30.82 6.95 -4.34
CA LEU A 90 -30.06 7.97 -5.09
C LEU A 90 -28.68 8.28 -4.47
N ARG A 91 -28.43 7.84 -3.23
CA ARG A 91 -27.21 8.15 -2.46
C ARG A 91 -27.00 9.66 -2.28
N ASP A 92 -28.09 10.42 -2.21
CA ASP A 92 -28.07 11.86 -1.99
C ASP A 92 -28.06 12.12 -0.48
N THR A 93 -26.87 12.40 0.07
CA THR A 93 -26.67 12.49 1.54
C THR A 93 -27.51 13.59 2.18
N ASP A 94 -27.59 14.76 1.55
CA ASP A 94 -28.33 15.90 2.10
C ASP A 94 -29.84 15.62 2.08
N LYS A 95 -30.34 14.97 1.02
CA LYS A 95 -31.74 14.55 0.95
C LYS A 95 -32.07 13.43 1.91
N ILE A 96 -31.14 12.50 2.18
CA ILE A 96 -31.34 11.46 3.20
C ILE A 96 -31.49 12.10 4.58
N ILE A 97 -30.64 13.08 4.94
CA ILE A 97 -30.74 13.80 6.22
C ILE A 97 -32.06 14.58 6.30
N GLU A 98 -32.41 15.33 5.24
CA GLU A 98 -33.65 16.12 5.19
C GLU A 98 -34.89 15.22 5.37
N THR A 99 -34.97 14.12 4.62
CA THR A 99 -36.14 13.23 4.64
C THR A 99 -36.24 12.41 5.92
N ALA A 100 -35.13 11.92 6.45
CA ALA A 100 -35.11 11.25 7.75
C ALA A 100 -35.54 12.20 8.88
N ARG A 101 -35.14 13.48 8.83
CA ARG A 101 -35.59 14.51 9.78
C ARG A 101 -37.10 14.75 9.71
N ILE A 102 -37.65 14.91 8.50
CA ILE A 102 -39.11 15.07 8.31
C ILE A 102 -39.84 13.85 8.88
N TRP A 103 -39.36 12.65 8.56
CA TRP A 103 -39.95 11.41 9.06
C TRP A 103 -39.90 11.34 10.59
N ARG A 104 -38.78 11.69 11.21
CA ARG A 104 -38.60 11.77 12.66
C ARG A 104 -39.55 12.77 13.33
N GLU A 105 -39.79 13.91 12.71
CA GLU A 105 -40.69 14.95 13.23
C GLU A 105 -42.16 14.54 13.16
N ILE A 106 -42.53 13.73 12.16
CA ILE A 106 -43.88 13.18 11.97
C ILE A 106 -44.14 11.99 12.92
N ASP A 107 -43.16 11.08 13.02
CA ASP A 107 -43.27 9.82 13.75
C ASP A 107 -42.11 9.70 14.76
N SER A 108 -42.25 10.38 15.90
CA SER A 108 -41.20 10.51 16.91
C SER A 108 -40.91 9.21 17.68
N GLU A 109 -41.81 8.23 17.60
CA GLU A 109 -41.66 6.93 18.27
C GLU A 109 -40.95 5.90 17.38
N ASN A 110 -40.60 6.26 16.14
CA ASN A 110 -39.94 5.37 15.20
C ASN A 110 -38.41 5.46 15.31
N PRO A 111 -37.69 4.36 15.63
CA PRO A 111 -36.23 4.36 15.73
C PRO A 111 -35.49 4.72 14.46
N GLU A 112 -36.03 4.27 13.33
CA GLU A 112 -35.29 4.20 12.08
C GLU A 112 -34.84 5.56 11.55
N PRO A 113 -35.69 6.61 11.50
CA PRO A 113 -35.24 7.92 11.04
C PRO A 113 -34.12 8.51 11.92
N TYR A 114 -34.12 8.27 13.24
CA TYR A 114 -33.00 8.67 14.11
C TYR A 114 -31.69 7.97 13.70
N GLN A 115 -31.73 6.67 13.42
CA GLN A 115 -30.56 5.91 12.99
C GLN A 115 -30.02 6.37 11.64
N ILE A 116 -30.92 6.64 10.68
CA ILE A 116 -30.55 7.11 9.33
C ILE A 116 -29.92 8.50 9.42
N GLU A 117 -30.58 9.46 10.08
CA GLU A 117 -30.08 10.83 10.22
C GLU A 117 -28.74 10.84 10.98
N ALA A 118 -28.64 10.11 12.11
CA ALA A 118 -27.40 9.99 12.86
C ALA A 118 -26.26 9.43 12.01
N ASN A 119 -26.47 8.32 11.31
CA ASN A 119 -25.42 7.69 10.49
C ASN A 119 -24.90 8.63 9.40
N MET A 120 -25.79 9.37 8.72
CA MET A 120 -25.37 10.34 7.70
C MET A 120 -24.56 11.49 8.28
N LEU A 121 -25.00 12.05 9.42
CA LEU A 121 -24.28 13.12 10.11
C LEU A 121 -22.89 12.65 10.59
N LEU A 122 -22.77 11.40 11.06
CA LEU A 122 -21.49 10.81 11.44
C LEU A 122 -20.54 10.67 10.25
N HIS A 123 -21.04 10.25 9.10
CA HIS A 123 -20.25 10.19 7.86
C HIS A 123 -19.79 11.58 7.39
N GLN A 124 -20.58 12.63 7.64
CA GLN A 124 -20.22 14.03 7.35
C GLN A 124 -19.30 14.66 8.43
N GLY A 125 -19.01 13.95 9.53
CA GLY A 125 -18.22 14.47 10.64
C GLY A 125 -18.97 15.48 11.53
N LEU A 126 -20.30 15.56 11.42
CA LEU A 126 -21.17 16.44 12.19
C LEU A 126 -21.60 15.78 13.50
N TYR A 127 -20.61 15.48 14.34
CA TYR A 127 -20.80 14.66 15.53
C TYR A 127 -21.68 15.31 16.60
N GLN A 128 -21.63 16.63 16.74
CA GLN A 128 -22.46 17.36 17.71
C GLN A 128 -23.95 17.24 17.40
N GLU A 129 -24.33 17.21 16.12
CA GLU A 129 -25.71 17.01 15.68
C GLU A 129 -26.11 15.53 15.72
N ALA A 130 -25.18 14.62 15.42
CA ALA A 130 -25.44 13.19 15.46
C ALA A 130 -25.66 12.66 16.89
N LEU A 131 -24.94 13.18 17.88
CA LEU A 131 -24.88 12.61 19.22
C LEU A 131 -26.26 12.52 19.92
N PRO A 132 -27.12 13.56 19.93
CA PRO A 132 -28.48 13.45 20.48
C PRO A 132 -29.35 12.42 19.75
N LEU A 133 -29.17 12.28 18.43
CA LEU A 133 -29.92 11.33 17.61
C LEU A 133 -29.48 9.89 17.90
N VAL A 134 -28.18 9.66 18.07
CA VAL A 134 -27.65 8.35 18.52
C VAL A 134 -28.21 8.00 19.88
N LYS A 135 -28.23 8.94 20.83
CA LYS A 135 -28.80 8.70 22.17
C LYS A 135 -30.26 8.24 22.06
N LYS A 136 -31.07 8.90 21.22
CA LYS A 136 -32.46 8.48 21.02
C LYS A 136 -32.57 7.14 20.30
N ALA A 137 -31.75 6.88 19.28
CA ALA A 137 -31.75 5.61 18.58
C ALA A 137 -31.42 4.42 19.51
N LEU A 138 -30.53 4.62 20.51
CA LEU A 138 -30.19 3.61 21.51
C LEU A 138 -31.39 3.21 22.40
N GLU A 139 -32.29 4.15 22.72
CA GLU A 139 -33.48 3.88 23.52
C GLU A 139 -34.47 2.94 22.81
N PHE A 140 -34.48 2.95 21.48
CA PHE A 140 -35.40 2.14 20.67
C PHE A 140 -34.78 0.82 20.16
N ASP A 141 -33.54 0.85 19.67
CA ASP A 141 -32.84 -0.33 19.11
C ASP A 141 -31.34 -0.27 19.41
N ALA A 142 -31.01 -0.54 20.67
CA ALA A 142 -29.63 -0.56 21.15
C ALA A 142 -28.72 -1.51 20.35
N LEU A 143 -29.19 -2.71 19.99
CA LEU A 143 -28.36 -3.74 19.35
C LEU A 143 -27.80 -3.24 18.01
N ARG A 144 -28.68 -2.70 17.14
CA ARG A 144 -28.28 -2.19 15.82
C ARG A 144 -27.44 -0.93 15.96
N THR A 145 -27.82 0.00 16.83
CA THR A 145 -27.09 1.26 17.01
C THR A 145 -25.68 1.02 17.56
N LEU A 146 -25.51 0.10 18.52
CA LEU A 146 -24.21 -0.28 19.05
C LEU A 146 -23.32 -0.94 17.99
N ALA A 147 -23.88 -1.81 17.13
CA ALA A 147 -23.14 -2.41 16.02
C ALA A 147 -22.60 -1.35 15.03
N LEU A 148 -23.37 -0.31 14.74
CA LEU A 148 -22.92 0.82 13.90
C LEU A 148 -21.76 1.57 14.54
N ILE A 149 -21.83 1.85 15.85
CA ILE A 149 -20.75 2.52 16.58
C ILE A 149 -19.48 1.66 16.57
N ARG A 150 -19.57 0.35 16.86
CA ARG A 150 -18.42 -0.56 16.82
C ARG A 150 -17.73 -0.57 15.46
N GLY A 151 -18.51 -0.67 14.38
CA GLY A 151 -17.98 -0.72 13.01
C GLY A 151 -17.15 0.51 12.61
N GLN A 152 -17.28 1.61 13.35
CA GLN A 152 -16.57 2.87 13.08
C GLN A 152 -15.50 3.21 14.12
N ALA A 153 -15.36 2.44 15.21
CA ALA A 153 -14.51 2.79 16.35
C ALA A 153 -13.07 3.19 15.96
N ASN A 154 -12.44 2.48 15.02
CA ASN A 154 -11.06 2.75 14.59
C ASN A 154 -10.91 3.93 13.60
N ARG A 155 -12.01 4.56 13.18
CA ARG A 155 -12.01 5.64 12.16
C ARG A 155 -12.45 7.00 12.72
N ILE A 156 -12.91 7.04 13.96
CA ILE A 156 -13.43 8.24 14.60
C ILE A 156 -12.28 9.01 15.27
N ASN A 157 -12.34 10.35 15.28
CA ASN A 157 -11.36 11.18 15.98
C ASN A 157 -11.50 11.07 17.52
N LYS A 158 -10.47 11.49 18.26
CA LYS A 158 -10.41 11.31 19.73
C LYS A 158 -11.51 12.03 20.51
N ASP A 159 -11.87 13.25 20.13
CA ASP A 159 -12.89 14.03 20.86
C ASP A 159 -14.28 13.40 20.76
N VAL A 160 -14.57 12.84 19.59
CA VAL A 160 -15.83 12.15 19.32
C VAL A 160 -15.87 10.79 20.00
N LEU A 161 -14.76 10.04 19.97
CA LEU A 161 -14.62 8.80 20.74
C LEU A 161 -14.96 9.03 22.22
N SER A 162 -14.40 10.09 22.81
CA SER A 162 -14.67 10.44 24.22
C SER A 162 -16.14 10.80 24.48
N SER A 163 -16.78 11.46 23.51
CA SER A 163 -18.21 11.80 23.57
C SER A 163 -19.08 10.55 23.53
N TYR A 164 -18.76 9.58 22.66
CA TYR A 164 -19.43 8.28 22.63
C TYR A 164 -19.26 7.50 23.92
N VAL A 165 -18.04 7.41 24.43
CA VAL A 165 -17.73 6.73 25.69
C VAL A 165 -18.54 7.34 26.83
N THR A 166 -18.61 8.68 26.90
CA THR A 166 -19.37 9.39 27.94
C THR A 166 -20.87 9.08 27.84
N MET A 167 -21.44 9.15 26.63
CA MET A 167 -22.85 8.82 26.41
C MET A 167 -23.15 7.35 26.76
N LEU A 168 -22.36 6.41 26.26
CA LEU A 168 -22.61 4.97 26.47
C LEU A 168 -22.43 4.58 27.95
N LYS A 169 -21.53 5.26 28.69
CA LYS A 169 -21.42 5.10 30.14
C LYS A 169 -22.66 5.59 30.89
N ALA A 170 -23.28 6.69 30.44
CA ALA A 170 -24.55 7.17 31.00
C ALA A 170 -25.69 6.21 30.65
N PHE A 171 -25.79 5.78 29.39
CA PHE A 171 -26.78 4.81 28.92
C PHE A 171 -26.71 3.50 29.70
N ARG A 172 -25.50 3.02 30.01
CA ARG A 172 -25.29 1.83 30.87
C ARG A 172 -25.96 1.94 32.24
N THR A 173 -26.03 3.13 32.85
CA THR A 173 -26.61 3.29 34.20
C THR A 173 -28.14 3.22 34.22
N GLU A 174 -28.76 3.36 33.05
CA GLU A 174 -30.22 3.43 32.88
C GLU A 174 -30.83 2.07 32.48
N GLU A 175 -30.01 1.10 32.10
CA GLU A 175 -30.42 -0.13 31.41
C GLU A 175 -29.94 -1.44 32.08
N THR A 176 -30.51 -2.57 31.64
CA THR A 176 -30.07 -3.92 32.03
C THR A 176 -28.66 -4.21 31.49
N PRO A 177 -27.79 -4.96 32.20
CA PRO A 177 -26.47 -5.34 31.70
C PRO A 177 -26.53 -5.98 30.31
N ARG A 178 -25.74 -5.43 29.37
CA ARG A 178 -25.71 -5.80 27.95
C ARG A 178 -24.28 -6.07 27.49
N ALA A 179 -24.02 -7.27 26.95
CA ALA A 179 -22.70 -7.67 26.49
C ALA A 179 -22.23 -6.85 25.28
N ASP A 180 -23.13 -6.57 24.34
CA ASP A 180 -22.89 -5.76 23.14
C ASP A 180 -22.54 -4.30 23.48
N LEU A 181 -23.17 -3.73 24.51
CA LEU A 181 -22.83 -2.40 25.03
C LEU A 181 -21.41 -2.36 25.62
N GLU A 182 -21.07 -3.31 26.48
CA GLU A 182 -19.75 -3.40 27.10
C GLU A 182 -18.66 -3.70 26.06
N LEU A 183 -18.94 -4.54 25.06
CA LEU A 183 -18.06 -4.77 23.93
C LEU A 183 -17.82 -3.48 23.13
N THR A 184 -18.87 -2.68 22.91
CA THR A 184 -18.75 -1.40 22.21
C THR A 184 -17.90 -0.41 22.99
N LEU A 185 -18.12 -0.29 24.30
CA LEU A 185 -17.27 0.51 25.20
C LEU A 185 -15.81 0.02 25.18
N ALA A 186 -15.58 -1.29 25.12
CA ALA A 186 -14.25 -1.86 25.06
C ALA A 186 -13.50 -1.47 23.78
N LEU A 187 -14.15 -1.57 22.61
CA LEU A 187 -13.55 -1.19 21.33
C LEU A 187 -13.29 0.32 21.24
N LEU A 188 -14.19 1.15 21.77
CA LEU A 188 -13.98 2.59 21.83
C LEU A 188 -12.78 2.94 22.72
N HIS A 189 -12.67 2.32 23.90
CA HIS A 189 -11.52 2.51 24.78
C HIS A 189 -10.22 1.99 24.16
N LYS A 190 -10.26 0.90 23.39
CA LYS A 190 -9.12 0.41 22.62
C LYS A 190 -8.68 1.47 21.60
N ALA A 191 -9.61 2.02 20.83
CA ALA A 191 -9.34 3.08 19.84
C ALA A 191 -8.82 4.38 20.48
N GLU A 192 -9.22 4.70 21.71
CA GLU A 192 -8.68 5.83 22.50
C GLU A 192 -7.22 5.60 22.97
N GLY A 193 -6.71 4.36 22.93
CA GLY A 193 -5.46 3.95 23.56
C GLY A 193 -5.57 3.75 25.08
N ALA A 194 -6.79 3.65 25.62
CA ALA A 194 -7.06 3.46 27.03
C ALA A 194 -7.09 1.96 27.39
N THR A 195 -5.95 1.28 27.27
CA THR A 195 -5.80 -0.19 27.40
C THR A 195 -6.50 -0.79 28.63
N GLN A 196 -6.27 -0.23 29.82
CA GLN A 196 -6.87 -0.75 31.05
C GLN A 196 -8.40 -0.61 31.10
N SER A 197 -8.93 0.50 30.56
CA SER A 197 -10.37 0.71 30.45
C SER A 197 -11.00 -0.26 29.45
N ALA A 198 -10.31 -0.52 28.33
CA ALA A 198 -10.72 -1.49 27.32
C ALA A 198 -10.75 -2.91 27.89
N LEU A 199 -9.68 -3.37 28.56
CA LEU A 199 -9.63 -4.68 29.22
C LEU A 199 -10.74 -4.84 30.27
N SER A 200 -10.99 -3.80 31.07
CA SER A 200 -12.09 -3.80 32.05
C SER A 200 -13.46 -3.94 31.39
N ALA A 201 -13.69 -3.25 30.27
CA ALA A 201 -14.93 -3.35 29.51
C ALA A 201 -15.08 -4.71 28.81
N PHE A 202 -14.02 -5.28 28.23
CA PHE A 202 -14.05 -6.64 27.70
C PHE A 202 -14.37 -7.67 28.79
N ASN A 203 -13.80 -7.53 30.00
CA ASN A 203 -14.11 -8.41 31.12
C ASN A 203 -15.59 -8.34 31.51
N ARG A 204 -16.21 -7.15 31.48
CA ARG A 204 -17.64 -7.01 31.72
C ARG A 204 -18.47 -7.65 30.60
N ALA A 205 -18.11 -7.42 29.33
CA ALA A 205 -18.79 -8.04 28.19
C ALA A 205 -18.78 -9.57 28.31
N LEU A 206 -17.60 -10.15 28.57
CA LEU A 206 -17.41 -11.60 28.73
C LEU A 206 -17.99 -12.16 30.03
N SER A 207 -18.27 -11.33 31.05
CA SER A 207 -19.00 -11.79 32.23
C SER A 207 -20.50 -11.96 31.97
N ILE A 208 -21.03 -11.29 30.95
CA ILE A 208 -22.44 -11.36 30.53
C ILE A 208 -22.61 -12.42 29.44
N ASP A 209 -21.71 -12.43 28.45
CA ASP A 209 -21.68 -13.38 27.34
C ASP A 209 -20.26 -13.98 27.21
N PRO A 210 -19.95 -15.05 27.97
CA PRO A 210 -18.62 -15.65 28.02
C PRO A 210 -18.12 -16.21 26.68
N ASP A 211 -19.06 -16.61 25.82
CA ASP A 211 -18.77 -17.31 24.57
C ASP A 211 -18.75 -16.35 23.37
N ASN A 212 -18.78 -15.03 23.60
CA ASN A 212 -18.79 -14.04 22.53
C ASN A 212 -17.47 -14.04 21.75
N PRO A 213 -17.43 -14.53 20.48
CA PRO A 213 -16.16 -14.67 19.76
C PRO A 213 -15.52 -13.33 19.44
N GLU A 214 -16.32 -12.30 19.13
CA GLU A 214 -15.81 -10.95 18.83
C GLU A 214 -15.10 -10.36 20.05
N ALA A 215 -15.70 -10.47 21.24
CA ALA A 215 -15.09 -10.00 22.48
C ALA A 215 -13.82 -10.78 22.86
N LEU A 216 -13.81 -12.11 22.69
CA LEU A 216 -12.64 -12.97 22.95
C LEU A 216 -11.48 -12.62 22.03
N ILE A 217 -11.72 -12.51 20.72
CA ILE A 217 -10.72 -12.15 19.71
C ILE A 217 -10.17 -10.76 19.98
N GLN A 218 -11.04 -9.75 20.13
CA GLN A 218 -10.61 -8.37 20.30
C GLN A 218 -9.87 -8.12 21.60
N LYS A 219 -10.26 -8.81 22.69
CA LYS A 219 -9.52 -8.78 23.96
C LYS A 219 -8.15 -9.44 23.82
N ALA A 220 -8.05 -10.59 23.14
CA ALA A 220 -6.78 -11.27 22.93
C ALA A 220 -5.83 -10.46 22.02
N GLU A 221 -6.35 -9.79 20.99
CA GLU A 221 -5.57 -8.86 20.16
C GLU A 221 -5.04 -7.70 20.99
N LEU A 222 -5.87 -7.11 21.87
CA LEU A 222 -5.43 -6.05 22.77
C LEU A 222 -4.34 -6.53 23.73
N LEU A 223 -4.48 -7.73 24.31
CA LEU A 223 -3.44 -8.33 25.16
C LEU A 223 -2.13 -8.57 24.39
N ARG A 224 -2.23 -9.00 23.12
CA ARG A 224 -1.07 -9.17 22.24
C ARG A 224 -0.39 -7.84 21.92
N GLU A 225 -1.16 -6.78 21.68
CA GLU A 225 -0.66 -5.41 21.48
C GLU A 225 0.01 -4.85 22.76
N ASP A 226 -0.50 -5.22 23.94
CA ASP A 226 0.05 -4.88 25.27
C ASP A 226 1.20 -5.80 25.71
N GLU A 227 1.76 -6.59 24.79
CA GLU A 227 2.85 -7.57 25.01
C GLU A 227 2.52 -8.73 25.98
N ASP A 228 1.29 -8.85 26.49
CA ASP A 228 0.80 -10.01 27.26
C ASP A 228 0.34 -11.15 26.32
N ILE A 229 1.29 -11.67 25.54
CA ILE A 229 1.06 -12.76 24.58
C ILE A 229 0.62 -14.05 25.31
N LYS A 230 1.10 -14.27 26.54
CA LYS A 230 0.72 -15.45 27.34
C LYS A 230 -0.73 -15.38 27.80
N GLY A 231 -1.18 -14.23 28.29
CA GLY A 231 -2.58 -14.00 28.64
C GLY A 231 -3.51 -14.10 27.43
N ALA A 232 -3.08 -13.54 26.29
CA ALA A 232 -3.80 -13.69 25.01
C ALA A 232 -3.96 -15.16 24.63
N LEU A 233 -2.88 -15.95 24.70
CA LEU A 233 -2.91 -17.37 24.36
C LEU A 233 -3.86 -18.14 25.29
N GLN A 234 -3.77 -17.93 26.60
CA GLN A 234 -4.63 -18.63 27.55
C GLN A 234 -6.12 -18.36 27.30
N LEU A 235 -6.45 -17.10 26.98
CA LEU A 235 -7.83 -16.71 26.64
C LEU A 235 -8.32 -17.41 25.37
N ILE A 236 -7.51 -17.42 24.31
CA ILE A 236 -7.87 -18.00 23.02
C ILE A 236 -7.87 -19.53 23.04
N GLU A 237 -6.97 -20.18 23.79
CA GLU A 237 -6.95 -21.64 23.94
C GLU A 237 -8.29 -22.12 24.54
N ALA A 238 -8.77 -21.46 25.60
CA ALA A 238 -10.06 -21.78 26.21
C ALA A 238 -11.25 -21.52 25.25
N ALA A 239 -11.21 -20.41 24.50
CA ALA A 239 -12.23 -20.07 23.51
C ALA A 239 -12.30 -21.09 22.36
N PHE A 240 -11.14 -21.52 21.88
CA PHE A 240 -11.00 -22.50 20.80
C PHE A 240 -11.61 -23.86 21.17
N GLU A 241 -11.39 -24.34 22.40
CA GLU A 241 -11.96 -25.61 22.87
C GLU A 241 -13.50 -25.64 22.84
N GLN A 242 -14.13 -24.47 23.03
CA GLN A 242 -15.59 -24.33 23.03
C GLN A 242 -16.17 -24.07 21.64
N GLN A 243 -15.40 -23.43 20.75
CA GLN A 243 -15.86 -22.99 19.43
C GLN A 243 -14.91 -23.46 18.30
N PRO A 244 -14.76 -24.77 18.10
CA PRO A 244 -13.81 -25.34 17.12
C PRO A 244 -14.19 -25.13 15.65
N GLU A 245 -15.33 -24.48 15.39
CA GLU A 245 -15.78 -24.12 14.03
C GLU A 245 -15.43 -22.66 13.68
N ASN A 246 -14.99 -21.86 14.66
CA ASN A 246 -14.72 -20.45 14.44
C ASN A 246 -13.33 -20.25 13.82
N ARG A 247 -13.32 -20.06 12.50
CA ARG A 247 -12.10 -19.86 11.72
C ARG A 247 -11.18 -18.75 12.25
N GLN A 248 -11.72 -17.62 12.69
CA GLN A 248 -10.90 -16.50 13.14
C GLN A 248 -10.19 -16.82 14.47
N LEU A 249 -10.88 -17.52 15.38
CA LEU A 249 -10.27 -18.04 16.61
C LEU A 249 -9.12 -19.00 16.31
N HIS A 250 -9.29 -19.90 15.33
CA HIS A 250 -8.22 -20.85 14.95
C HIS A 250 -6.97 -20.14 14.41
N ILE A 251 -7.16 -19.11 13.56
CA ILE A 251 -6.04 -18.34 13.00
C ILE A 251 -5.29 -17.63 14.13
N LEU A 252 -6.01 -16.92 15.01
CA LEU A 252 -5.38 -16.20 16.12
C LEU A 252 -4.71 -17.17 17.11
N TYR A 253 -5.32 -18.32 17.40
CA TYR A 253 -4.72 -19.36 18.24
C TYR A 253 -3.40 -19.84 17.66
N THR A 254 -3.39 -20.14 16.36
CA THR A 254 -2.19 -20.57 15.63
C THR A 254 -1.08 -19.50 15.69
N GLN A 255 -1.43 -18.23 15.46
CA GLN A 255 -0.48 -17.11 15.57
C GLN A 255 0.14 -17.01 16.97
N LEU A 256 -0.68 -17.09 18.02
CA LEU A 256 -0.23 -16.98 19.42
C LEU A 256 0.64 -18.19 19.82
N LEU A 257 0.36 -19.38 19.31
CA LEU A 257 1.22 -20.55 19.53
C LEU A 257 2.63 -20.32 18.96
N PHE A 258 2.75 -19.77 17.76
CA PHE A 258 4.05 -19.45 17.16
C PHE A 258 4.77 -18.33 17.93
N GLN A 259 4.08 -17.24 18.27
CA GLN A 259 4.65 -16.14 19.04
C GLN A 259 5.13 -16.56 20.45
N THR A 260 4.47 -17.53 21.07
CA THR A 260 4.90 -18.11 22.35
C THR A 260 5.93 -19.24 22.21
N LYS A 261 6.49 -19.45 21.01
CA LYS A 261 7.47 -20.50 20.68
C LYS A 261 6.96 -21.93 20.92
N GLN A 262 5.64 -22.14 20.93
CA GLN A 262 5.02 -23.46 20.96
C GLN A 262 4.91 -24.06 19.55
N THR A 263 6.02 -24.06 18.81
CA THR A 263 6.11 -24.40 17.39
C THR A 263 5.42 -25.72 17.05
N LYS A 264 5.62 -26.78 17.84
CA LYS A 264 5.00 -28.09 17.56
C LYS A 264 3.47 -28.02 17.57
N LYS A 265 2.88 -27.36 18.59
CA LYS A 265 1.42 -27.16 18.65
C LYS A 265 0.95 -26.24 17.52
N GLY A 266 1.68 -25.16 17.27
CA GLY A 266 1.36 -24.20 16.21
C GLY A 266 1.30 -24.86 14.83
N VAL A 267 2.28 -25.70 14.50
CA VAL A 267 2.31 -26.47 13.25
C VAL A 267 1.13 -27.43 13.16
N THR A 268 0.82 -28.18 14.22
CA THR A 268 -0.35 -29.08 14.22
C THR A 268 -1.66 -28.32 13.95
N GLN A 269 -1.84 -27.14 14.55
CA GLN A 269 -3.01 -26.31 14.31
C GLN A 269 -3.04 -25.72 12.90
N ALA A 270 -1.90 -25.23 12.40
CA ALA A 270 -1.77 -24.73 11.03
C ALA A 270 -2.08 -25.81 9.99
N GLU A 271 -1.55 -27.03 10.16
CA GLU A 271 -1.82 -28.16 9.27
C GLU A 271 -3.30 -28.55 9.27
N ALA A 272 -3.94 -28.59 10.44
CA ALA A 272 -5.38 -28.85 10.55
C ALA A 272 -6.22 -27.77 9.85
N LEU A 273 -5.84 -26.49 10.01
CA LEU A 273 -6.49 -25.37 9.33
C LEU A 273 -6.40 -25.49 7.81
N VAL A 274 -5.21 -25.82 7.28
CA VAL A 274 -5.02 -26.05 5.84
C VAL A 274 -5.88 -27.22 5.36
N GLN A 275 -5.89 -28.34 6.08
CA GLN A 275 -6.69 -29.52 5.71
C GLN A 275 -8.20 -29.26 5.69
N ASN A 276 -8.71 -28.43 6.61
CA ASN A 276 -10.13 -28.08 6.64
C ASN A 276 -10.50 -26.99 5.62
N ASN A 277 -9.52 -26.23 5.13
CA ASN A 277 -9.71 -25.11 4.22
C ASN A 277 -8.90 -25.27 2.93
N LEU A 278 -8.81 -26.49 2.40
CA LEU A 278 -7.95 -26.81 1.25
C LEU A 278 -8.20 -25.95 0.00
N LYS A 279 -9.36 -25.30 -0.14
CA LYS A 279 -9.66 -24.43 -1.27
C LYS A 279 -9.31 -22.96 -1.02
N ASP A 280 -9.01 -22.59 0.22
CA ASP A 280 -8.67 -21.23 0.59
C ASP A 280 -7.20 -20.95 0.31
N HIS A 281 -6.95 -20.43 -0.89
CA HIS A 281 -5.62 -20.11 -1.37
C HIS A 281 -4.88 -19.11 -0.46
N GLN A 282 -5.56 -18.02 -0.07
CA GLN A 282 -4.93 -16.95 0.71
C GLN A 282 -4.56 -17.42 2.12
N LEU A 283 -5.45 -18.16 2.79
CA LEU A 283 -5.18 -18.72 4.11
C LEU A 283 -4.05 -19.75 4.06
N THR A 284 -4.08 -20.65 3.07
CA THR A 284 -3.04 -21.69 2.94
C THR A 284 -1.67 -21.07 2.70
N TYR A 285 -1.59 -20.04 1.83
CA TYR A 285 -0.35 -19.30 1.59
C TYR A 285 0.16 -18.62 2.86
N TYR A 286 -0.72 -17.93 3.60
CA TYR A 286 -0.38 -17.30 4.87
C TYR A 286 0.16 -18.31 5.90
N LEU A 287 -0.53 -19.45 6.08
CA LEU A 287 -0.11 -20.48 7.03
C LEU A 287 1.19 -21.17 6.60
N ALA A 288 1.43 -21.35 5.30
CA ALA A 288 2.68 -21.90 4.77
C ALA A 288 3.88 -21.00 5.13
N LEU A 289 3.73 -19.68 4.95
CA LEU A 289 4.75 -18.71 5.37
C LEU A 289 4.97 -18.73 6.88
N LEU A 290 3.88 -18.75 7.65
CA LEU A 290 3.96 -18.76 9.11
C LEU A 290 4.69 -20.02 9.62
N MET A 291 4.44 -21.18 9.00
CA MET A 291 5.18 -22.42 9.29
C MET A 291 6.66 -22.32 8.89
N LEU A 292 6.98 -21.69 7.75
CA LEU A 292 8.35 -21.50 7.29
C LEU A 292 9.16 -20.59 8.23
N GLU A 293 8.58 -19.47 8.65
CA GLU A 293 9.18 -18.52 9.61
C GLU A 293 9.46 -19.15 10.98
N ASN A 294 8.70 -20.20 11.33
CA ASN A 294 8.79 -20.89 12.61
C ASN A 294 9.49 -22.25 12.51
N GLU A 295 10.47 -22.37 11.60
CA GLU A 295 11.34 -23.55 11.47
C GLU A 295 10.59 -24.87 11.17
N ALA A 296 9.44 -24.79 10.48
CA ALA A 296 8.67 -25.96 10.04
C ALA A 296 8.64 -26.10 8.50
N PRO A 297 9.81 -26.25 7.84
CA PRO A 297 9.91 -26.25 6.38
C PRO A 297 9.19 -27.44 5.73
N GLU A 298 9.07 -28.59 6.39
CA GLU A 298 8.38 -29.76 5.81
C GLU A 298 6.86 -29.56 5.69
N SER A 299 6.25 -28.94 6.70
CA SER A 299 4.82 -28.63 6.68
C SER A 299 4.53 -27.47 5.71
N ALA A 300 5.41 -26.46 5.68
CA ALA A 300 5.36 -25.39 4.68
C ALA A 300 5.47 -25.94 3.25
N LEU A 301 6.40 -26.86 2.99
CA LEU A 301 6.59 -27.50 1.68
C LEU A 301 5.31 -28.20 1.21
N LYS A 302 4.63 -28.96 2.09
CA LYS A 302 3.34 -29.60 1.75
C LYS A 302 2.29 -28.55 1.38
N ALA A 303 2.19 -27.48 2.15
CA ALA A 303 1.22 -26.41 1.90
C ALA A 303 1.52 -25.66 0.58
N PHE A 304 2.78 -25.33 0.29
CA PHE A 304 3.16 -24.69 -0.97
C PHE A 304 2.93 -25.59 -2.19
N ASN A 305 3.22 -26.88 -2.10
CA ASN A 305 2.89 -27.82 -3.19
C ASN A 305 1.38 -27.90 -3.42
N HIS A 306 0.59 -27.95 -2.35
CA HIS A 306 -0.87 -27.91 -2.44
C HIS A 306 -1.37 -26.64 -3.13
N LEU A 307 -0.76 -25.48 -2.86
CA LEU A 307 -1.12 -24.23 -3.55
C LEU A 307 -0.89 -24.31 -5.07
N LEU A 308 0.23 -24.90 -5.49
CA LEU A 308 0.51 -25.14 -6.92
C LEU A 308 -0.47 -26.14 -7.55
N GLU A 309 -0.96 -27.12 -6.80
CA GLU A 309 -2.01 -28.04 -7.28
C GLU A 309 -3.37 -27.34 -7.44
N LEU A 310 -3.71 -26.43 -6.53
CA LEU A 310 -4.96 -25.66 -6.58
C LEU A 310 -4.98 -24.65 -7.72
N LYS A 311 -3.85 -23.96 -7.93
CA LYS A 311 -3.68 -22.87 -8.89
C LYS A 311 -2.33 -22.99 -9.59
N PRO A 312 -2.21 -23.86 -10.61
CA PRO A 312 -0.97 -24.02 -11.36
C PRO A 312 -0.49 -22.73 -12.05
N GLU A 313 -1.41 -21.78 -12.28
CA GLU A 313 -1.10 -20.48 -12.84
C GLU A 313 -0.42 -19.53 -11.85
N ASP A 314 -0.59 -19.71 -10.53
CA ASP A 314 0.12 -18.92 -9.51
C ASP A 314 1.45 -19.58 -9.19
N THR A 315 2.54 -19.03 -9.72
CA THR A 315 3.88 -19.59 -9.55
C THR A 315 4.62 -18.99 -8.36
N SER A 316 4.01 -18.04 -7.63
CA SER A 316 4.57 -17.42 -6.43
C SER A 316 5.05 -18.42 -5.36
N PRO A 317 4.34 -19.55 -5.08
CA PRO A 317 4.81 -20.55 -4.12
C PRO A 317 6.18 -21.16 -4.46
N ASN A 318 6.56 -21.21 -5.74
CA ASN A 318 7.84 -21.77 -6.16
C ASN A 318 9.02 -21.00 -5.57
N PHE A 319 8.90 -19.70 -5.31
CA PHE A 319 9.97 -18.95 -4.63
C PHE A 319 10.34 -19.57 -3.28
N TYR A 320 9.32 -19.88 -2.46
CA TYR A 320 9.54 -20.48 -1.14
C TYR A 320 9.97 -21.94 -1.22
N LEU A 321 9.47 -22.70 -2.20
CA LEU A 321 9.95 -24.07 -2.45
C LEU A 321 11.43 -24.07 -2.84
N GLY A 322 11.87 -23.11 -3.65
CA GLY A 322 13.28 -22.90 -3.99
C GLY A 322 14.13 -22.59 -2.75
N HIS A 323 13.64 -21.71 -1.88
CA HIS A 323 14.27 -21.39 -0.60
C HIS A 323 14.42 -22.60 0.31
N ILE A 324 13.36 -23.42 0.45
CA ILE A 324 13.38 -24.63 1.26
C ILE A 324 14.39 -25.64 0.69
N ALA A 325 14.41 -25.83 -0.63
CA ALA A 325 15.36 -26.74 -1.28
C ALA A 325 16.81 -26.27 -1.13
N GLN A 326 17.06 -24.96 -1.30
CA GLN A 326 18.38 -24.37 -1.12
C GLN A 326 18.89 -24.55 0.31
N ALA A 327 18.03 -24.33 1.32
CA ALA A 327 18.38 -24.54 2.73
C ALA A 327 18.72 -26.01 3.05
N LYS A 328 18.16 -26.97 2.30
CA LYS A 328 18.48 -28.40 2.39
C LYS A 328 19.74 -28.81 1.64
N GLY A 329 20.37 -27.88 0.89
CA GLY A 329 21.51 -28.17 0.03
C GLY A 329 21.14 -28.85 -1.29
N ASP A 330 19.85 -28.94 -1.63
CA ASP A 330 19.40 -29.47 -2.92
C ASP A 330 19.42 -28.37 -3.99
N LYS A 331 20.62 -28.14 -4.54
CA LYS A 331 20.88 -27.13 -5.58
C LYS A 331 19.99 -27.32 -6.80
N GLU A 332 19.76 -28.55 -7.24
CA GLU A 332 19.01 -28.83 -8.47
C GLU A 332 17.53 -28.50 -8.32
N THR A 333 16.91 -28.95 -7.22
CA THR A 333 15.51 -28.65 -6.92
C THR A 333 15.31 -27.15 -6.64
N ALA A 334 16.28 -26.50 -5.99
CA ALA A 334 16.23 -25.06 -5.75
C ALA A 334 16.19 -24.26 -7.06
N ILE A 335 17.12 -24.54 -7.99
CA ILE A 335 17.16 -23.90 -9.31
C ILE A 335 15.85 -24.15 -10.06
N LYS A 336 15.36 -25.40 -10.08
CA LYS A 336 14.10 -25.74 -10.74
C LYS A 336 12.93 -24.89 -10.25
N HIS A 337 12.78 -24.76 -8.93
CA HIS A 337 11.70 -23.96 -8.37
C HIS A 337 11.89 -22.46 -8.62
N TYR A 338 13.08 -21.93 -8.39
CA TYR A 338 13.35 -20.52 -8.65
C TYR A 338 13.11 -20.12 -10.12
N SER A 339 13.56 -20.93 -11.08
CA SER A 339 13.33 -20.71 -12.51
C SER A 339 11.86 -20.85 -12.92
N ALA A 340 11.03 -21.54 -12.13
CA ALA A 340 9.60 -21.69 -12.40
C ALA A 340 8.76 -20.48 -11.94
N VAL A 341 9.36 -19.51 -11.24
CA VAL A 341 8.65 -18.30 -10.79
C VAL A 341 8.50 -17.34 -11.97
N SER A 342 7.27 -17.19 -12.44
CA SER A 342 6.91 -16.38 -13.63
C SER A 342 5.92 -15.26 -13.32
N ASN A 343 5.37 -15.20 -12.11
CA ASN A 343 4.51 -14.09 -11.66
C ASN A 343 4.77 -13.72 -10.19
N GLY A 344 4.20 -12.58 -9.78
CA GLY A 344 4.39 -12.01 -8.45
C GLY A 344 5.63 -11.12 -8.34
N ASN A 345 5.88 -10.64 -7.14
CA ASN A 345 6.93 -9.63 -6.88
C ASN A 345 8.34 -10.22 -6.84
N ASN A 346 8.49 -11.55 -6.76
CA ASN A 346 9.77 -12.23 -6.52
C ASN A 346 10.41 -12.79 -7.79
N VAL A 347 9.91 -12.48 -8.99
CA VAL A 347 10.40 -13.08 -10.26
C VAL A 347 11.90 -12.84 -10.46
N LEU A 348 12.34 -11.57 -10.51
CA LEU A 348 13.76 -11.23 -10.69
C LEU A 348 14.64 -11.79 -9.56
N GLN A 349 14.16 -11.72 -8.32
CA GLN A 349 14.89 -12.26 -7.18
C GLN A 349 15.04 -13.78 -7.28
N SER A 350 14.01 -14.49 -7.75
CA SER A 350 14.05 -15.94 -7.94
C SER A 350 15.08 -16.29 -9.02
N LEU A 351 15.01 -15.63 -10.17
CA LEU A 351 15.96 -15.85 -11.26
C LEU A 351 17.40 -15.54 -10.83
N SER A 352 17.65 -14.40 -10.16
CA SER A 352 18.95 -14.07 -9.60
C SER A 352 19.47 -15.15 -8.64
N ARG A 353 18.60 -15.71 -7.78
CA ARG A 353 18.97 -16.85 -6.91
C ARG A 353 19.27 -18.12 -7.70
N ALA A 354 18.50 -18.44 -8.74
CA ALA A 354 18.77 -19.58 -9.61
C ALA A 354 20.14 -19.44 -10.29
N ILE A 355 20.43 -18.28 -10.85
CA ILE A 355 21.71 -17.98 -11.54
C ILE A 355 22.88 -17.94 -10.56
N GLY A 356 22.70 -17.35 -9.37
CA GLY A 356 23.73 -17.34 -8.33
C GLY A 356 24.07 -18.73 -7.77
N LEU A 357 23.17 -19.71 -7.91
CA LEU A 357 23.47 -21.10 -7.59
C LEU A 357 24.31 -21.79 -8.67
N LEU A 358 24.30 -21.29 -9.92
CA LEU A 358 25.06 -21.83 -11.05
C LEU A 358 26.45 -21.18 -11.10
N ASN A 359 27.34 -21.56 -10.17
CA ASN A 359 28.61 -20.88 -9.93
C ASN A 359 29.84 -21.54 -10.61
N ASP A 360 29.61 -22.52 -11.47
CA ASP A 360 30.67 -23.18 -12.25
C ASP A 360 30.58 -22.72 -13.72
N SER A 361 31.73 -22.38 -14.32
CA SER A 361 31.85 -22.07 -15.74
C SER A 361 31.26 -23.17 -16.65
N ALA A 362 31.26 -24.43 -16.21
CA ALA A 362 30.64 -25.55 -16.92
C ALA A 362 29.10 -25.45 -17.01
N GLU A 363 28.46 -24.60 -16.19
CA GLU A 363 27.01 -24.42 -16.15
C GLU A 363 26.51 -23.30 -17.08
N ARG A 364 27.40 -22.70 -17.88
CA ARG A 364 27.08 -21.59 -18.81
C ARG A 364 25.85 -21.86 -19.68
N GLU A 365 25.79 -23.03 -20.33
CA GLU A 365 24.66 -23.38 -21.21
C GLU A 365 23.32 -23.38 -20.45
N LYS A 366 23.34 -23.73 -19.16
CA LYS A 366 22.14 -23.75 -18.32
C LYS A 366 21.71 -22.33 -17.94
N VAL A 367 22.67 -21.44 -17.64
CA VAL A 367 22.40 -20.01 -17.39
C VAL A 367 21.75 -19.37 -18.62
N GLU A 368 22.36 -19.54 -19.78
CA GLU A 368 21.87 -19.01 -21.06
C GLU A 368 20.45 -19.53 -21.35
N SER A 369 20.22 -20.84 -21.17
CA SER A 369 18.90 -21.43 -21.38
C SER A 369 17.84 -20.83 -20.45
N ILE A 370 18.13 -20.69 -19.15
CA ILE A 370 17.18 -20.16 -18.16
C ILE A 370 16.85 -18.69 -18.48
N LEU A 371 17.87 -17.87 -18.76
CA LEU A 371 17.67 -16.44 -18.98
C LEU A 371 17.04 -16.14 -20.35
N SER A 372 17.33 -16.96 -21.37
CA SER A 372 16.67 -16.86 -22.68
C SER A 372 15.17 -17.19 -22.61
N GLU A 373 14.79 -18.23 -21.85
CA GLU A 373 13.39 -18.56 -21.59
C GLU A 373 12.70 -17.45 -20.77
N ALA A 374 13.38 -16.93 -19.74
CA ALA A 374 12.87 -15.83 -18.93
C ALA A 374 12.63 -14.57 -19.77
N ARG A 375 13.55 -14.18 -20.65
CA ARG A 375 13.38 -13.03 -21.56
C ARG A 375 12.20 -13.21 -22.51
N SER A 376 11.96 -14.43 -22.98
CA SER A 376 10.85 -14.75 -23.86
C SER A 376 9.49 -14.65 -23.16
N SER A 377 9.43 -14.98 -21.86
CA SER A 377 8.22 -14.94 -21.05
C SER A 377 7.98 -13.60 -20.36
N LEU A 378 9.03 -12.80 -20.16
CA LEU A 378 9.02 -11.53 -19.41
C LEU A 378 9.66 -10.40 -20.25
N PRO A 379 9.06 -9.99 -21.38
CA PRO A 379 9.66 -9.01 -22.29
C PRO A 379 9.92 -7.66 -21.61
N ASP A 380 9.08 -7.25 -20.66
CA ASP A 380 9.23 -6.00 -19.92
C ASP A 380 10.44 -5.99 -18.98
N GLN A 381 10.94 -7.17 -18.59
CA GLN A 381 12.10 -7.35 -17.70
C GLN A 381 13.36 -7.75 -18.48
N ALA A 382 13.29 -7.82 -19.81
CA ALA A 382 14.38 -8.31 -20.64
C ALA A 382 15.71 -7.55 -20.41
N PRO A 383 15.75 -6.20 -20.27
CA PRO A 383 16.99 -5.49 -19.97
C PRO A 383 17.67 -5.96 -18.68
N GLN A 384 16.92 -6.13 -17.59
CA GLN A 384 17.47 -6.61 -16.31
C GLN A 384 17.99 -8.04 -16.41
N LEU A 385 17.34 -8.89 -17.22
CA LEU A 385 17.77 -10.27 -17.45
C LEU A 385 19.03 -10.35 -18.32
N PHE A 386 19.23 -9.43 -19.25
CA PHE A 386 20.50 -9.29 -19.98
C PHE A 386 21.63 -8.83 -19.05
N THR A 387 21.38 -7.84 -18.18
CA THR A 387 22.35 -7.42 -17.17
C THR A 387 22.74 -8.58 -16.25
N LEU A 388 21.78 -9.36 -15.75
CA LEU A 388 22.06 -10.52 -14.90
C LEU A 388 22.94 -11.57 -15.59
N GLU A 389 22.70 -11.82 -16.89
CA GLU A 389 23.54 -12.74 -17.67
C GLU A 389 24.95 -12.18 -17.90
N ALA A 390 25.07 -10.90 -18.27
CA ALA A 390 26.34 -10.24 -18.49
C ALA A 390 27.19 -10.21 -17.21
N GLU A 391 26.58 -9.93 -16.06
CA GLU A 391 27.24 -9.99 -14.75
C GLU A 391 27.73 -11.40 -14.44
N TRP A 392 26.90 -12.42 -14.70
CA TRP A 392 27.30 -13.80 -14.53
C TRP A 392 28.48 -14.18 -15.42
N LEU A 393 28.44 -13.81 -16.70
CA LEU A 393 29.52 -14.05 -17.66
C LEU A 393 30.82 -13.35 -17.22
N ASN A 394 30.73 -12.09 -16.81
CA ASN A 394 31.88 -11.32 -16.33
C ASN A 394 32.53 -11.97 -15.09
N LEU A 395 31.73 -12.41 -14.12
CA LEU A 395 32.23 -13.10 -12.91
C LEU A 395 32.94 -14.42 -13.22
N HIS A 396 32.62 -15.07 -14.35
CA HIS A 396 33.21 -16.35 -14.75
C HIS A 396 34.28 -16.19 -15.85
N ASN A 397 34.83 -14.98 -16.03
CA ASN A 397 35.89 -14.62 -16.99
C ASN A 397 35.48 -14.73 -18.48
N TYR A 398 34.19 -14.55 -18.79
CA TYR A 398 33.65 -14.49 -20.14
C TYR A 398 33.29 -13.04 -20.54
N LYS A 399 34.25 -12.13 -20.33
CA LYS A 399 34.03 -10.68 -20.47
C LYS A 399 33.67 -10.27 -21.90
N GLU A 400 34.36 -10.84 -22.90
CA GLU A 400 34.08 -10.56 -24.32
C GLU A 400 32.67 -10.98 -24.71
N GLU A 401 32.20 -12.13 -24.22
CA GLU A 401 30.84 -12.59 -24.47
C GLU A 401 29.80 -11.76 -23.71
N ALA A 402 30.11 -11.28 -22.49
CA ALA A 402 29.26 -10.35 -21.77
C ALA A 402 29.08 -9.03 -22.53
N LEU A 403 30.17 -8.47 -23.07
CA LEU A 403 30.12 -7.25 -23.87
C LEU A 403 29.35 -7.44 -25.18
N THR A 404 29.57 -8.57 -25.87
CA THR A 404 28.80 -8.92 -27.08
C THR A 404 27.30 -9.03 -26.77
N LEU A 405 26.94 -9.67 -25.65
CA LEU A 405 25.56 -9.80 -25.21
C LEU A 405 24.91 -8.43 -24.94
N LEU A 406 25.63 -7.53 -24.27
CA LEU A 406 25.15 -6.17 -23.98
C LEU A 406 25.02 -5.32 -25.25
N GLU A 407 25.93 -5.47 -26.22
CA GLU A 407 25.83 -4.84 -27.53
C GLU A 407 24.58 -5.28 -28.28
N ASP A 408 24.34 -6.59 -28.35
CA ASP A 408 23.14 -7.16 -28.96
C ASP A 408 21.86 -6.66 -28.25
N ALA A 409 21.87 -6.63 -26.91
CA ALA A 409 20.76 -6.13 -26.12
C ALA A 409 20.48 -4.64 -26.37
N LEU A 410 21.51 -3.79 -26.49
CA LEU A 410 21.38 -2.37 -26.82
C LEU A 410 20.91 -2.12 -28.26
N GLY A 411 21.15 -3.08 -29.17
CA GLY A 411 20.54 -3.10 -30.50
C GLY A 411 19.02 -3.27 -30.46
N LEU A 412 18.48 -3.94 -29.43
CA LEU A 412 17.04 -4.15 -29.23
C LEU A 412 16.41 -3.07 -28.33
N PHE A 413 17.12 -2.68 -27.27
CA PHE A 413 16.68 -1.73 -26.25
C PHE A 413 17.59 -0.51 -26.25
N THR A 414 17.56 0.22 -27.37
CA THR A 414 18.33 1.46 -27.52
C THR A 414 17.99 2.42 -26.36
N ASP A 415 19.01 3.07 -25.80
CA ASP A 415 18.87 4.02 -24.70
C ASP A 415 18.38 3.43 -23.37
N ASN A 416 18.41 2.10 -23.19
CA ASN A 416 18.17 1.54 -21.86
C ASN A 416 19.34 1.88 -20.93
N THR A 417 19.07 2.69 -19.89
CA THR A 417 20.08 3.22 -18.98
C THR A 417 20.79 2.14 -18.18
N THR A 418 20.09 1.07 -17.78
CA THR A 418 20.68 -0.08 -17.07
C THR A 418 21.70 -0.81 -17.95
N LEU A 419 21.36 -1.10 -19.21
CA LEU A 419 22.27 -1.79 -20.13
C LEU A 419 23.49 -0.93 -20.49
N LEU A 420 23.27 0.36 -20.75
CA LEU A 420 24.36 1.32 -21.02
C LEU A 420 25.33 1.40 -19.83
N TYR A 421 24.79 1.57 -18.62
CA TYR A 421 25.59 1.60 -17.40
C TYR A 421 26.35 0.28 -17.20
N THR A 422 25.68 -0.86 -17.35
CA THR A 422 26.30 -2.20 -17.19
C THR A 422 27.47 -2.36 -18.15
N ARG A 423 27.29 -2.00 -19.44
CA ARG A 423 28.37 -2.08 -20.43
C ARG A 423 29.52 -1.16 -20.10
N ALA A 424 29.24 0.09 -19.70
CA ALA A 424 30.27 1.04 -19.31
C ALA A 424 31.14 0.53 -18.15
N MET A 425 30.55 -0.19 -17.19
CA MET A 425 31.30 -0.77 -16.06
C MET A 425 32.07 -2.05 -16.43
N MET A 426 31.81 -2.63 -17.59
CA MET A 426 32.45 -3.84 -18.07
C MET A 426 33.47 -3.60 -19.19
N VAL A 427 33.60 -2.41 -19.78
CA VAL A 427 34.64 -2.22 -20.80
C VAL A 427 36.05 -2.24 -20.20
N GLU A 428 37.05 -2.59 -21.00
CA GLU A 428 38.45 -2.48 -20.59
C GLU A 428 38.88 -1.02 -20.40
N SER A 429 39.90 -0.78 -19.56
CA SER A 429 40.46 0.55 -19.35
C SER A 429 40.95 1.22 -20.65
N THR A 430 41.34 0.43 -21.66
CA THR A 430 41.72 0.92 -22.99
C THR A 430 40.55 1.49 -23.79
N ASP A 431 39.34 1.05 -23.48
CA ASP A 431 38.10 1.37 -24.19
C ASP A 431 37.23 2.33 -23.38
N PHE A 432 37.84 3.10 -22.47
CA PHE A 432 37.17 4.15 -21.70
C PHE A 432 36.37 5.17 -22.54
N PRO A 433 36.70 5.49 -23.82
CA PRO A 433 35.86 6.39 -24.60
C PRO A 433 34.44 5.83 -24.83
N LEU A 434 34.29 4.51 -24.91
CA LEU A 434 32.99 3.86 -24.99
C LEU A 434 32.27 3.93 -23.63
N ALA A 435 32.98 3.69 -22.52
CA ALA A 435 32.43 3.85 -21.16
C ALA A 435 31.89 5.27 -20.95
N GLU A 436 32.68 6.27 -21.33
CA GLU A 436 32.30 7.68 -21.23
C GLU A 436 31.08 7.98 -22.10
N GLN A 437 31.05 7.49 -23.34
CA GLN A 437 29.91 7.67 -24.23
C GLN A 437 28.62 7.12 -23.61
N ASP A 438 28.67 5.89 -23.10
CA ASP A 438 27.52 5.23 -22.49
C ASP A 438 27.06 5.95 -21.22
N LEU A 439 27.97 6.30 -20.32
CA LEU A 439 27.65 7.01 -19.08
C LEU A 439 27.10 8.41 -19.34
N ARG A 440 27.64 9.15 -20.32
CA ARG A 440 27.05 10.42 -20.76
C ARG A 440 25.65 10.21 -21.30
N ARG A 441 25.43 9.14 -22.08
CA ARG A 441 24.08 8.83 -22.57
C ARG A 441 23.11 8.51 -21.44
N VAL A 442 23.56 7.79 -20.40
CA VAL A 442 22.77 7.57 -19.18
C VAL A 442 22.39 8.90 -18.53
N LEU A 443 23.34 9.83 -18.36
CA LEU A 443 23.08 11.14 -17.73
C LEU A 443 22.25 12.10 -18.60
N GLU A 444 22.24 11.93 -19.92
CA GLU A 444 21.31 12.64 -20.79
C GLU A 444 19.85 12.20 -20.55
N LEU A 445 19.64 10.93 -20.22
CA LEU A 445 18.33 10.32 -20.00
C LEU A 445 17.87 10.46 -18.54
N GLU A 446 18.80 10.31 -17.61
CA GLU A 446 18.59 10.39 -16.16
C GLU A 446 19.63 11.34 -15.54
N PRO A 447 19.42 12.67 -15.61
CA PRO A 447 20.40 13.65 -15.15
C PRO A 447 20.75 13.55 -13.66
N ASP A 448 19.82 13.05 -12.85
CA ASP A 448 19.96 12.94 -11.39
C ASP A 448 20.42 11.54 -10.94
N ASN A 449 20.88 10.69 -11.85
CA ASN A 449 21.41 9.37 -11.52
C ASN A 449 22.81 9.48 -10.86
N SER A 450 22.82 9.51 -9.52
CA SER A 450 24.02 9.59 -8.66
C SER A 450 25.06 8.52 -9.00
N THR A 451 24.63 7.29 -9.23
CA THR A 451 25.52 6.18 -9.59
C THR A 451 26.25 6.44 -10.90
N ALA A 452 25.54 6.91 -11.94
CA ALA A 452 26.13 7.23 -13.24
C ALA A 452 27.00 8.50 -13.19
N GLN A 453 26.61 9.50 -12.39
CA GLN A 453 27.41 10.71 -12.15
C GLN A 453 28.76 10.34 -11.51
N ASN A 454 28.72 9.52 -10.45
CA ASN A 454 29.92 9.05 -9.79
C ASN A 454 30.79 8.19 -10.71
N ALA A 455 30.18 7.23 -11.42
CA ALA A 455 30.90 6.36 -12.34
C ALA A 455 31.59 7.16 -13.46
N LEU A 456 30.89 8.12 -14.08
CA LEU A 456 31.49 8.97 -15.11
C LEU A 456 32.63 9.80 -14.53
N GLY A 457 32.40 10.46 -13.39
CA GLY A 457 33.44 11.24 -12.72
C GLY A 457 34.67 10.39 -12.42
N TYR A 458 34.49 9.19 -11.86
CA TYR A 458 35.59 8.27 -11.56
C TYR A 458 36.33 7.81 -12.82
N THR A 459 35.62 7.45 -13.89
CA THR A 459 36.21 7.12 -15.20
C THR A 459 37.07 8.28 -15.73
N LEU A 460 36.61 9.53 -15.58
CA LEU A 460 37.37 10.72 -15.99
C LEU A 460 38.65 10.92 -15.16
N LEU A 461 38.62 10.63 -13.86
CA LEU A 461 39.79 10.70 -12.97
C LEU A 461 40.87 9.68 -13.35
N LEU A 462 40.46 8.47 -13.70
CA LEU A 462 41.39 7.38 -14.02
C LEU A 462 42.05 7.53 -15.39
N HIS A 463 41.29 7.98 -16.39
CA HIS A 463 41.72 7.88 -17.78
C HIS A 463 42.03 9.22 -18.45
N THR A 464 41.72 10.35 -17.81
CA THR A 464 41.92 11.68 -18.41
C THR A 464 42.48 12.70 -17.41
N SER A 465 42.70 13.93 -17.89
CA SER A 465 43.06 15.08 -17.05
C SER A 465 41.88 16.04 -16.82
N ARG A 466 40.63 15.60 -17.03
CA ARG A 466 39.40 16.42 -16.86
C ARG A 466 38.92 16.37 -15.40
N TYR A 467 39.80 16.73 -14.48
CA TYR A 467 39.55 16.58 -13.04
C TYR A 467 38.48 17.54 -12.52
N GLU A 468 38.36 18.74 -13.09
CA GLU A 468 37.32 19.69 -12.73
C GLU A 468 35.92 19.18 -13.12
N GLU A 469 35.78 18.61 -14.32
CA GLU A 469 34.54 17.98 -14.76
C GLU A 469 34.18 16.79 -13.88
N ALA A 470 35.17 15.93 -13.58
CA ALA A 470 34.98 14.81 -12.67
C ALA A 470 34.50 15.27 -11.28
N LEU A 471 35.11 16.33 -10.73
CA LEU A 471 34.72 16.90 -9.44
C LEU A 471 33.27 17.40 -9.46
N GLU A 472 32.83 18.07 -10.53
CA GLU A 472 31.44 18.54 -10.64
C GLU A 472 30.44 17.39 -10.63
N LEU A 473 30.71 16.32 -11.39
CA LEU A 473 29.87 15.13 -11.45
C LEU A 473 29.81 14.41 -10.09
N ILE A 474 30.96 14.17 -9.46
CA ILE A 474 31.03 13.49 -8.17
C ILE A 474 30.41 14.34 -7.06
N GLN A 475 30.53 15.67 -7.11
CA GLN A 475 29.84 16.56 -6.19
C GLN A 475 28.33 16.47 -6.32
N ALA A 476 27.80 16.35 -7.54
CA ALA A 476 26.37 16.12 -7.76
C ALA A 476 25.93 14.77 -7.16
N ALA A 477 26.71 13.70 -7.37
CA ALA A 477 26.43 12.39 -6.81
C ALA A 477 26.42 12.42 -5.27
N LEU A 478 27.42 13.07 -4.67
CA LEU A 478 27.55 13.20 -3.21
C LEU A 478 26.42 14.02 -2.58
N ASN A 479 25.89 15.02 -3.29
CA ASN A 479 24.75 15.80 -2.82
C ASN A 479 23.48 14.94 -2.72
N SER A 480 23.34 13.93 -3.58
CA SER A 480 22.23 12.97 -3.55
C SER A 480 22.46 11.90 -2.47
N GLU A 481 23.68 11.35 -2.41
CA GLU A 481 24.04 10.22 -1.56
C GLU A 481 25.29 10.55 -0.69
N PRO A 482 25.13 11.34 0.38
CA PRO A 482 26.26 11.90 1.15
C PRO A 482 27.01 10.90 2.05
N GLU A 483 26.47 9.70 2.19
CA GLU A 483 27.01 8.64 3.06
C GLU A 483 27.47 7.41 2.26
N ASP A 484 27.40 7.46 0.92
CA ASP A 484 27.88 6.34 0.10
C ASP A 484 29.41 6.29 0.10
N PRO A 485 30.03 5.16 0.50
CA PRO A 485 31.48 5.07 0.63
C PRO A 485 32.23 5.18 -0.71
N ALA A 486 31.65 4.71 -1.82
CA ALA A 486 32.29 4.79 -3.14
C ALA A 486 32.30 6.23 -3.67
N ILE A 487 31.22 6.98 -3.43
CA ILE A 487 31.15 8.40 -3.79
C ILE A 487 32.09 9.24 -2.91
N LEU A 488 32.15 8.94 -1.61
CA LEU A 488 33.10 9.59 -0.69
C LEU A 488 34.56 9.36 -1.11
N ASP A 489 34.91 8.12 -1.48
CA ASP A 489 36.24 7.80 -2.00
C ASP A 489 36.54 8.56 -3.30
N SER A 490 35.61 8.51 -4.26
CA SER A 490 35.73 9.22 -5.54
C SER A 490 35.90 10.73 -5.35
N MET A 491 35.18 11.34 -4.41
CA MET A 491 35.32 12.77 -4.07
C MET A 491 36.70 13.07 -3.49
N GLY A 492 37.15 12.25 -2.53
CA GLY A 492 38.47 12.35 -1.95
C GLY A 492 39.56 12.23 -3.02
N TRP A 493 39.43 11.29 -3.93
CA TRP A 493 40.37 11.07 -5.02
C TRP A 493 40.38 12.20 -6.04
N ALA A 494 39.22 12.77 -6.40
CA ALA A 494 39.13 13.95 -7.26
C ALA A 494 39.88 15.14 -6.66
N LEU A 495 39.68 15.40 -5.36
CA LEU A 495 40.36 16.47 -4.64
C LEU A 495 41.88 16.21 -4.55
N PHE A 496 42.29 14.96 -4.36
CA PHE A 496 43.70 14.57 -4.38
C PHE A 496 44.34 14.85 -5.75
N LYS A 497 43.71 14.46 -6.87
CA LYS A 497 44.20 14.73 -8.23
C LYS A 497 44.29 16.23 -8.55
N LEU A 498 43.49 17.06 -7.89
CA LEU A 498 43.54 18.52 -7.95
C LEU A 498 44.53 19.15 -6.96
N GLU A 499 45.36 18.34 -6.29
CA GLU A 499 46.33 18.74 -5.26
C GLU A 499 45.70 19.42 -4.01
N ARG A 500 44.39 19.23 -3.80
CA ARG A 500 43.62 19.77 -2.66
C ARG A 500 43.63 18.78 -1.48
N TYR A 501 44.81 18.34 -1.07
CA TYR A 501 44.99 17.22 -0.14
C TYR A 501 44.30 17.41 1.22
N ASN A 502 44.29 18.63 1.77
CA ASN A 502 43.63 18.92 3.05
C ASN A 502 42.10 18.75 2.96
N GLU A 503 41.51 19.00 1.79
CA GLU A 503 40.08 18.82 1.55
C GLU A 503 39.75 17.36 1.22
N ALA A 504 40.67 16.64 0.56
CA ALA A 504 40.52 15.21 0.25
C ALA A 504 40.47 14.34 1.51
N LEU A 505 41.32 14.64 2.48
CA LEU A 505 41.53 13.81 3.67
C LEU A 505 40.24 13.41 4.42
N PRO A 506 39.34 14.33 4.83
CA PRO A 506 38.14 13.96 5.57
C PRO A 506 37.20 13.04 4.80
N TYR A 507 37.14 13.14 3.47
CA TYR A 507 36.32 12.24 2.64
C TYR A 507 36.89 10.82 2.60
N LEU A 508 38.21 10.70 2.38
CA LEU A 508 38.90 9.40 2.33
C LEU A 508 38.93 8.71 3.70
N GLU A 509 39.12 9.46 4.80
CA GLU A 509 39.02 8.91 6.15
C GLU A 509 37.61 8.36 6.42
N LYS A 510 36.56 9.08 6.00
CA LYS A 510 35.17 8.63 6.15
C LYS A 510 34.86 7.41 5.26
N ALA A 511 35.28 7.44 4.00
CA ALA A 511 35.12 6.32 3.07
C ALA A 511 35.77 5.04 3.63
N HIS A 512 37.03 5.13 4.05
CA HIS A 512 37.76 4.00 4.63
C HIS A 512 37.12 3.46 5.91
N ALA A 513 36.56 4.34 6.75
CA ALA A 513 35.88 3.94 7.98
C ALA A 513 34.56 3.19 7.71
N LEU A 514 33.85 3.53 6.63
CA LEU A 514 32.64 2.85 6.19
C LEU A 514 32.95 1.56 5.42
N TYR A 515 33.99 1.58 4.58
CA TYR A 515 34.41 0.48 3.73
C TYR A 515 35.93 0.46 3.56
N SER A 516 36.61 -0.44 4.28
CA SER A 516 38.07 -0.56 4.29
C SER A 516 38.59 -1.44 3.14
N ASP A 517 38.37 -1.02 1.90
CA ASP A 517 38.86 -1.71 0.70
C ASP A 517 40.32 -1.31 0.36
N PRO A 518 41.13 -2.17 -0.28
CA PRO A 518 42.49 -1.85 -0.71
C PRO A 518 42.63 -0.60 -1.59
N GLU A 519 41.67 -0.33 -2.49
CA GLU A 519 41.70 0.86 -3.36
C GLU A 519 41.49 2.15 -2.54
N VAL A 520 40.43 2.18 -1.73
CA VAL A 520 40.14 3.28 -0.80
C VAL A 520 41.32 3.53 0.16
N SER A 521 41.90 2.44 0.66
CA SER A 521 43.09 2.50 1.52
C SER A 521 44.28 3.10 0.78
N SER A 522 44.50 2.73 -0.48
CA SER A 522 45.57 3.29 -1.32
C SER A 522 45.42 4.81 -1.49
N HIS A 523 44.21 5.29 -1.82
CA HIS A 523 43.94 6.72 -1.95
C HIS A 523 44.24 7.48 -0.65
N LEU A 524 43.83 6.92 0.49
CA LEU A 524 44.09 7.51 1.82
C LEU A 524 45.58 7.51 2.18
N ILE A 525 46.29 6.42 1.91
CA ILE A 525 47.75 6.31 2.12
C ILE A 525 48.49 7.38 1.32
N GLN A 526 48.18 7.51 0.02
CA GLN A 526 48.76 8.52 -0.85
C GLN A 526 48.47 9.95 -0.34
N THR A 527 47.26 10.18 0.16
CA THR A 527 46.86 11.47 0.74
C THR A 527 47.63 11.79 2.03
N TYR A 528 47.80 10.84 2.94
CA TYR A 528 48.64 11.03 4.12
C TYR A 528 50.08 11.36 3.75
N TRP A 529 50.62 10.66 2.75
CA TRP A 529 51.98 10.88 2.29
C TRP A 529 52.16 12.30 1.71
N ALA A 530 51.24 12.74 0.85
CA ALA A 530 51.26 14.08 0.26
C ALA A 530 51.14 15.19 1.31
N LEU A 531 50.43 14.95 2.41
CA LEU A 531 50.32 15.87 3.55
C LEU A 531 51.52 15.84 4.51
N GLY A 532 52.53 14.99 4.26
CA GLY A 532 53.69 14.80 5.13
C GLY A 532 53.39 13.97 6.38
N GLN A 533 52.21 13.36 6.49
CA GLN A 533 51.81 12.46 7.58
C GLN A 533 52.40 11.05 7.37
N LYS A 534 53.72 10.97 7.19
CA LYS A 534 54.44 9.74 6.76
C LYS A 534 54.21 8.55 7.69
N ASP A 535 54.16 8.78 9.00
CA ASP A 535 53.93 7.71 9.97
C ASP A 535 52.55 7.06 9.79
N ARG A 536 51.51 7.87 9.53
CA ARG A 536 50.14 7.37 9.30
C ARG A 536 50.04 6.62 7.96
N ALA A 537 50.70 7.12 6.92
CA ALA A 537 50.75 6.46 5.61
C ALA A 537 51.39 5.07 5.71
N LEU A 538 52.55 4.96 6.38
CA LEU A 538 53.27 3.70 6.55
C LEU A 538 52.51 2.71 7.44
N ASP A 539 51.92 3.17 8.53
CA ASP A 539 51.12 2.32 9.43
C ASP A 539 49.91 1.72 8.68
N LEU A 540 49.17 2.57 7.95
CA LEU A 540 48.02 2.10 7.16
C LEU A 540 48.44 1.17 6.03
N LEU A 541 49.51 1.48 5.30
CA LEU A 541 50.03 0.60 4.23
C LEU A 541 50.40 -0.79 4.77
N ASN A 542 51.13 -0.85 5.89
CA ASN A 542 51.53 -2.12 6.50
C ASN A 542 50.32 -2.93 6.95
N LYS A 543 49.31 -2.26 7.54
CA LYS A 543 48.06 -2.90 7.94
C LYS A 543 47.29 -3.43 6.73
N SER A 544 47.05 -2.60 5.71
CA SER A 544 46.28 -2.97 4.52
C SER A 544 46.95 -4.10 3.72
N ARG A 545 48.29 -4.12 3.60
CA ARG A 545 49.02 -5.22 2.94
C ARG A 545 48.98 -6.52 3.73
N ALA A 546 48.91 -6.46 5.06
CA ALA A 546 48.75 -7.66 5.88
C ALA A 546 47.36 -8.30 5.69
N GLU A 547 46.33 -7.49 5.45
CA GLU A 547 44.97 -7.93 5.20
C GLU A 547 44.75 -8.36 3.74
N SER A 548 45.36 -7.66 2.78
CA SER A 548 45.25 -7.93 1.33
C SER A 548 46.64 -7.95 0.66
N PRO A 549 47.39 -9.07 0.79
CA PRO A 549 48.71 -9.21 0.18
C PRO A 549 48.65 -9.11 -1.35
N ASP A 550 49.68 -8.53 -1.96
CA ASP A 550 49.87 -8.42 -3.42
C ASP A 550 48.75 -7.67 -4.18
N ASN A 551 47.94 -6.85 -3.48
CA ASN A 551 46.91 -6.04 -4.12
C ASN A 551 47.53 -4.90 -4.96
N PRO A 552 47.19 -4.76 -6.26
CA PRO A 552 47.79 -3.78 -7.16
C PRO A 552 47.74 -2.32 -6.67
N PHE A 553 46.63 -1.89 -6.05
CA PHE A 553 46.46 -0.53 -5.57
C PHE A 553 47.39 -0.22 -4.39
N LEU A 554 47.61 -1.20 -3.51
CA LEU A 554 48.52 -1.07 -2.37
C LEU A 554 49.98 -1.08 -2.82
N GLU A 555 50.32 -1.86 -3.84
CA GLU A 555 51.65 -1.84 -4.43
C GLU A 555 51.95 -0.52 -5.15
N GLU A 556 50.96 0.09 -5.81
CA GLU A 556 51.09 1.45 -6.36
C GLU A 556 51.39 2.49 -5.27
N ALA A 557 50.64 2.46 -4.16
CA ALA A 557 50.90 3.34 -3.02
C ALA A 557 52.28 3.11 -2.39
N ALA A 558 52.71 1.86 -2.28
CA ALA A 558 54.03 1.50 -1.76
C ALA A 558 55.16 2.05 -2.65
N GLN A 559 55.05 1.91 -3.96
CA GLN A 559 56.04 2.42 -4.91
C GLN A 559 56.19 3.95 -4.81
N LEU A 560 55.09 4.67 -4.62
CA LEU A 560 55.10 6.13 -4.46
C LEU A 560 55.83 6.56 -3.17
N ILE A 561 55.71 5.77 -2.10
CA ILE A 561 56.40 5.97 -0.83
C ILE A 561 57.89 5.66 -0.96
N ASP A 562 58.25 4.56 -1.62
CA ASP A 562 59.64 4.10 -1.77
C ASP A 562 60.47 4.97 -2.74
N ALA A 563 59.81 5.69 -3.66
CA ALA A 563 60.48 6.53 -4.67
C ALA A 563 60.94 7.91 -4.17
N ASN A 564 60.58 8.33 -2.93
CA ASN A 564 60.85 9.66 -2.35
C ASN A 564 61.48 9.58 -0.95
#